data_AF-A0A3S9P9S5-F1
#
_entry.id   AF-A0A3S9P9S5-F1
#
_cell.length_a   1.000
_cell.length_b   1.000
_cell.length_c   1.000
_cell.angle_alpha   90.00
_cell.angle_beta   90.00
_cell.angle_gamma   90.00
#
_symmetry.space_group_name_H-M   'P 1'
#
loop_
_entity.id
_entity.type
_entity.pdbx_description
1 polymer ?
#
loop_
_entity_poly.entity_id
_entity_poly.type
_entity_poly.pdbx_seq_one_letter_code
_entity_poly.pdbx_strand_id
1 'polypeptide(L)'
;MNTAIIVLLLLLINAALHLIAFFILKAKNAPHTKGVVTFAVVNSFLAIGMINGYSAIPYLIILLEGIGFGLLYTRLNRTFCPKYLSILILLLEIIIILGAFINLMHV
;
A
#
# COMPACT_ATOMS: atom_id res chain seq x y z
N MET A 1 18.43 -8.79 4.46
CA MET A 1 18.79 -7.37 4.30
C MET A 1 18.31 -6.80 2.96
N ASN A 2 18.66 -7.39 1.81
CA ASN A 2 18.22 -6.88 0.50
C ASN A 2 16.69 -6.87 0.32
N THR A 3 16.00 -7.92 0.78
CA THR A 3 14.53 -8.03 0.72
C THR A 3 13.81 -6.95 1.53
N ALA A 4 14.28 -6.67 2.74
CA ALA A 4 13.71 -5.64 3.61
C ALA A 4 13.80 -4.23 3.02
N ILE A 5 14.93 -3.89 2.38
CA ILE A 5 15.13 -2.59 1.72
C ILE A 5 14.21 -2.45 0.50
N ILE A 6 14.02 -3.54 -0.26
CA ILE A 6 13.09 -3.55 -1.40
C ILE A 6 11.65 -3.32 -0.93
N VAL A 7 11.20 -4.04 0.11
CA VAL A 7 9.85 -3.86 0.69
C VAL A 7 9.65 -2.43 1.19
N LEU A 8 10.66 -1.86 1.84
CA LEU A 8 10.62 -0.47 2.30
C LEU A 8 10.42 0.53 1.15
N LEU A 9 11.23 0.41 0.09
CA LEU A 9 11.09 1.24 -1.10
C LEU A 9 9.70 1.10 -1.73
N LEU A 10 9.19 -0.12 -1.81
CA LEU A 10 7.85 -0.38 -2.33
C LEU A 10 6.74 0.25 -1.47
N LEU A 11 6.84 0.18 -0.13
CA LEU A 11 5.88 0.83 0.78
C LEU A 11 5.84 2.36 0.57
N LEU A 12 7.00 3.00 0.39
CA LEU A 12 7.08 4.43 0.12
C LEU A 12 6.48 4.80 -1.24
N ILE A 13 6.75 3.99 -2.28
CA ILE A 13 6.12 4.15 -3.59
C ILE A 13 4.60 3.96 -3.47
N ASN A 14 4.14 2.97 -2.69
CA ASN A 14 2.72 2.72 -2.47
C ASN A 14 2.03 3.92 -1.83
N ALA A 15 2.66 4.50 -0.80
CA ALA A 15 2.16 5.69 -0.12
C ALA A 15 2.07 6.90 -1.07
N ALA A 16 3.09 7.10 -1.91
CA ALA A 16 3.10 8.17 -2.91
C ALA A 16 1.98 8.00 -3.94
N LEU A 17 1.77 6.78 -4.46
CA LEU A 17 0.70 6.48 -5.41
C LEU A 17 -0.69 6.69 -4.80
N HIS A 18 -0.88 6.32 -3.53
CA HIS A 18 -2.10 6.60 -2.79
C HIS A 18 -2.33 8.11 -2.62
N LEU A 19 -1.30 8.90 -2.35
CA LEU A 19 -1.42 10.37 -2.31
C LEU A 19 -1.81 10.95 -3.67
N ILE A 20 -1.20 10.47 -4.76
CA ILE A 20 -1.57 10.88 -6.13
C ILE A 20 -3.04 10.54 -6.41
N ALA A 21 -3.46 9.31 -6.08
CA ALA A 21 -4.84 8.88 -6.21
C ALA A 21 -5.79 9.77 -5.39
N PHE A 22 -5.40 10.15 -4.18
CA PHE A 22 -6.16 11.08 -3.35
C PHE A 22 -6.32 12.46 -4.01
N PHE A 23 -5.25 13.05 -4.53
CA PHE A 23 -5.34 14.36 -5.21
C PHE A 23 -6.23 14.31 -6.44
N ILE A 24 -6.16 13.24 -7.23
CA ILE A 24 -7.04 13.03 -8.40
C ILE A 24 -8.50 12.91 -7.97
N LEU A 25 -8.78 12.10 -6.95
CA LEU A 25 -10.14 11.90 -6.43
C LEU A 25 -10.69 13.18 -5.80
N LYS A 26 -9.85 13.95 -5.10
CA LYS A 26 -10.21 15.25 -4.53
C LYS A 26 -10.53 16.27 -5.64
N ALA A 27 -9.71 16.35 -6.68
CA ALA A 27 -9.96 17.22 -7.84
C ALA A 27 -11.27 16.89 -8.56
N LYS A 28 -11.71 15.62 -8.51
CA LYS A 28 -12.97 15.15 -9.09
C LYS A 28 -14.15 15.19 -8.12
N ASN A 29 -14.00 15.76 -6.91
CA ASN A 29 -15.02 15.77 -5.84
C ASN A 29 -15.59 14.37 -5.54
N ALA A 30 -14.77 13.32 -5.63
CA ALA A 30 -15.22 11.96 -5.41
C ALA A 30 -15.56 11.71 -3.93
N PRO A 31 -16.65 10.98 -3.63
CA PRO A 31 -16.98 10.61 -2.26
C PRO A 31 -15.96 9.61 -1.68
N HIS A 32 -15.79 9.62 -0.35
CA HIS A 32 -14.94 8.67 0.40
C HIS A 32 -13.42 8.70 0.12
N THR A 33 -12.88 9.85 -0.29
CA THR A 33 -11.42 10.09 -0.48
C THR A 33 -10.56 9.82 0.77
N LYS A 34 -11.14 9.94 1.97
CA LYS A 34 -10.44 9.74 3.26
C LYS A 34 -9.75 8.38 3.34
N GLY A 35 -10.37 7.32 2.83
CA GLY A 35 -9.79 5.98 2.91
C GLY A 35 -8.47 5.85 2.13
N VAL A 36 -8.29 6.59 1.04
CA VAL A 36 -7.05 6.54 0.25
C VAL A 36 -5.89 7.18 1.01
N VAL A 37 -6.16 8.27 1.74
CA VAL A 37 -5.15 8.91 2.61
C VAL A 37 -4.78 8.00 3.77
N THR A 38 -5.75 7.29 4.35
CA THR A 38 -5.48 6.33 5.43
C THR A 38 -4.46 5.28 5.00
N PHE A 39 -4.57 4.73 3.78
CA PHE A 39 -3.59 3.77 3.27
C PHE A 39 -2.20 4.38 3.05
N ALA A 40 -2.12 5.61 2.53
CA ALA A 40 -0.83 6.30 2.42
C ALA A 40 -0.15 6.48 3.78
N VAL A 41 -0.92 6.84 4.80
CA VAL A 41 -0.42 7.02 6.17
C VAL A 41 0.02 5.68 6.77
N VAL A 42 -0.79 4.63 6.64
CA VAL A 42 -0.47 3.29 7.14
C VAL A 42 0.84 2.78 6.52
N ASN A 43 1.00 2.90 5.20
CA ASN A 43 2.20 2.43 4.50
C ASN A 43 3.44 3.22 4.91
N SER A 44 3.29 4.50 5.23
CA SER A 44 4.37 5.32 5.79
C SER A 44 4.79 4.82 7.19
N PHE A 45 3.83 4.48 8.05
CA PHE A 45 4.13 3.91 9.38
C PHE A 45 4.77 2.53 9.29
N LEU A 46 4.32 1.68 8.36
CA LEU A 46 4.93 0.36 8.11
C LEU A 46 6.38 0.52 7.62
N ALA A 47 6.65 1.47 6.74
CA ALA A 47 8.00 1.76 6.28
C ALA A 47 8.90 2.22 7.44
N ILE A 48 8.44 3.15 8.28
CA ILE A 48 9.17 3.59 9.48
C ILE A 48 9.43 2.40 10.42
N GLY A 49 8.44 1.55 10.62
CA GLY A 49 8.58 0.37 11.47
C GLY A 49 9.63 -0.62 10.94
N MET A 50 9.72 -0.76 9.61
CA MET A 50 10.79 -1.54 8.98
C MET A 50 12.18 -0.92 9.17
N ILE A 51 12.32 0.41 9.09
CA ILE A 51 13.59 1.11 9.37
C ILE A 51 14.06 0.82 10.78
N ASN A 52 13.13 0.85 11.74
CA ASN A 52 13.42 0.61 13.15
C ASN A 52 13.63 -0.88 13.49
N GLY A 53 13.46 -1.79 12.53
CA GLY A 53 13.73 -3.21 12.70
C GLY A 53 12.71 -3.95 13.57
N TYR A 54 11.48 -3.46 13.71
CA TYR A 54 10.45 -4.16 14.49
C TYR A 54 10.04 -5.48 13.81
N SER A 55 10.18 -6.59 14.53
CA SER A 55 9.90 -7.94 14.04
C SER A 55 8.42 -8.18 13.71
N ALA A 56 7.49 -7.42 14.29
CA ALA A 56 6.06 -7.54 14.04
C ALA A 56 5.62 -6.91 12.69
N ILE A 57 6.44 -6.06 12.08
CA ILE A 57 6.05 -5.25 10.92
C ILE A 57 5.74 -6.08 9.67
N PRO A 58 6.51 -7.11 9.29
CA PRO A 58 6.17 -7.93 8.12
C PRO A 58 4.79 -8.58 8.23
N TYR A 59 4.36 -8.99 9.43
CA TYR A 59 3.02 -9.53 9.67
C TYR A 59 1.94 -8.44 9.49
N LEU A 60 2.19 -7.24 10.01
CA LEU A 60 1.29 -6.11 9.85
C LEU A 60 1.17 -5.68 8.37
N ILE A 61 2.25 -5.74 7.60
CA ILE A 61 2.23 -5.49 6.16
C ILE A 61 1.29 -6.48 5.46
N ILE A 62 1.44 -7.78 5.72
CA ILE A 62 0.60 -8.81 5.10
C ILE A 62 -0.88 -8.60 5.45
N LEU A 63 -1.17 -8.31 6.73
CA LEU A 63 -2.54 -8.10 7.18
C LEU A 63 -3.17 -6.84 6.57
N LEU A 64 -2.48 -5.71 6.63
CA LEU A 64 -3.04 -4.39 6.28
C LEU A 64 -3.10 -4.18 4.76
N GLU A 65 -2.07 -4.58 4.02
CA GLU A 65 -2.09 -4.53 2.55
C GLU A 65 -3.09 -5.56 1.99
N GLY A 66 -3.29 -6.70 2.67
CA GLY A 66 -4.34 -7.67 2.31
C GLY A 66 -5.76 -7.10 2.45
N ILE A 67 -6.02 -6.31 3.50
CA ILE A 67 -7.29 -5.59 3.68
C ILE A 67 -7.42 -4.45 2.66
N GLY A 68 -6.32 -3.73 2.40
CA GLY A 68 -6.23 -2.68 1.39
C GLY A 68 -6.61 -3.17 0.01
N PHE A 69 -6.09 -4.33 -0.38
CA PHE A 69 -6.38 -5.02 -1.62
C PHE A 69 -7.89 -5.24 -1.83
N GLY A 70 -8.60 -5.73 -0.81
CA GLY A 70 -10.05 -5.95 -0.89
C GLY A 70 -10.85 -4.65 -1.05
N LEU A 71 -10.42 -3.58 -0.39
CA LEU A 71 -11.04 -2.26 -0.47
C LEU A 71 -10.76 -1.55 -1.81
N LEU A 72 -9.56 -1.71 -2.37
CA LEU A 72 -9.19 -1.17 -3.67
C LEU A 72 -9.85 -1.93 -4.82
N TYR A 73 -9.94 -3.26 -4.73
CA TYR A 73 -10.64 -4.10 -5.70
C TYR A 73 -12.14 -3.74 -5.80
N THR A 74 -12.80 -3.54 -4.66
CA THR A 74 -14.22 -3.12 -4.64
C THR A 74 -14.41 -1.70 -5.18
N ARG A 75 -13.42 -0.82 -5.04
CA ARG A 75 -13.44 0.53 -5.64
C ARG A 75 -13.08 0.55 -7.12
N LEU A 76 -12.24 -0.35 -7.61
CA LEU A 76 -11.93 -0.52 -9.04
C LEU A 76 -13.18 -0.75 -9.90
N ASN A 77 -14.19 -1.44 -9.35
CA ASN A 77 -15.49 -1.61 -9.99
C ASN A 77 -16.38 -0.36 -9.98
N ARG A 78 -16.09 0.63 -9.12
CA ARG A 78 -16.80 1.91 -9.05
C ARG A 78 -15.89 3.01 -9.61
N THR A 79 -15.95 3.19 -10.94
CA THR A 79 -15.58 4.32 -11.85
C THR A 79 -14.82 5.59 -11.40
N PHE A 80 -14.50 5.83 -10.13
CA PHE A 80 -13.99 7.10 -9.62
C PHE A 80 -12.47 7.26 -9.75
N CYS A 81 -11.70 6.16 -9.78
CA CYS A 81 -10.23 6.19 -9.89
C CYS A 81 -9.78 5.74 -11.30
N PRO A 82 -8.73 6.35 -11.91
CA PRO A 82 -8.21 5.91 -13.20
C PRO A 82 -7.86 4.42 -13.16
N LYS A 83 -8.43 3.63 -14.07
CA LYS A 83 -8.31 2.16 -14.11
C LYS A 83 -6.86 1.69 -13.98
N TYR A 84 -5.94 2.34 -14.71
CA TYR A 84 -4.52 2.01 -14.70
C TYR A 84 -3.81 2.35 -13.38
N LEU A 85 -4.17 3.45 -12.71
CA LEU A 85 -3.58 3.82 -11.42
C LEU A 85 -3.97 2.81 -10.34
N SER A 86 -5.23 2.43 -10.33
CA SER A 86 -5.73 1.45 -9.37
C SER A 86 -5.16 0.05 -9.60
N ILE A 87 -4.97 -0.39 -10.86
CA ILE A 87 -4.29 -1.65 -11.18
C ILE A 87 -2.81 -1.59 -10.75
N LEU A 88 -2.14 -0.45 -10.96
CA LEU A 88 -0.75 -0.27 -10.54
C LEU A 88 -0.62 -0.39 -9.01
N ILE A 89 -1.48 0.29 -8.25
CA ILE A 89 -1.51 0.20 -6.79
C ILE A 89 -1.74 -1.25 -6.36
N LEU A 90 -2.74 -1.92 -6.95
CA LEU A 90 -3.06 -3.31 -6.64
C LEU A 90 -1.88 -4.27 -6.88
N LEU A 91 -1.18 -4.10 -8.00
CA LEU A 91 -0.01 -4.90 -8.34
C LEU A 91 1.15 -4.62 -7.37
N LEU A 92 1.32 -3.36 -6.96
CA LEU A 92 2.33 -2.97 -5.98
C LEU A 92 2.05 -3.61 -4.60
N GLU A 93 0.80 -3.60 -4.15
CA GLU A 93 0.37 -4.25 -2.90
C GLU A 93 0.69 -5.76 -2.90
N ILE A 94 0.44 -6.46 -4.02
CA ILE A 94 0.81 -7.88 -4.15
C ILE A 94 2.32 -8.06 -3.99
N ILE A 95 3.13 -7.24 -4.66
CA ILE A 95 4.60 -7.35 -4.58
C ILE A 95 5.08 -7.05 -3.16
N ILE A 96 4.47 -6.10 -2.47
CA ILE A 96 4.77 -5.77 -1.07
C ILE A 96 4.46 -6.96 -0.15
N ILE A 97 3.29 -7.58 -0.31
CA ILE A 97 2.88 -8.75 0.47
C ILE A 97 3.85 -9.92 0.23
N LEU A 98 4.19 -10.20 -1.03
CA LEU A 98 5.16 -11.25 -1.38
C LEU A 98 6.55 -10.95 -0.81
N GLY A 99 7.00 -9.70 -0.91
CA GLY A 99 8.29 -9.29 -0.35
C GLY A 99 8.33 -9.40 1.18
N ALA A 100 7.24 -9.05 1.86
CA ALA A 100 7.11 -9.24 3.31
C ALA A 100 7.11 -10.71 3.71
N PHE A 101 6.44 -11.57 2.93
CA PHE A 101 6.43 -13.02 3.15
C PHE A 101 7.81 -13.65 2.96
N ILE A 102 8.54 -13.27 1.90
CA ILE A 102 9.93 -13.70 1.69
C ILE A 102 10.81 -13.22 2.85
N ASN A 103 10.63 -11.97 3.30
CA ASN A 103 11.40 -11.45 4.44
C ASN A 103 11.14 -12.26 5.72
N LEU A 104 9.92 -12.76 5.94
CA LEU A 104 9.61 -13.64 7.07
C LEU A 104 10.25 -15.03 6.97
N MET A 105 10.38 -15.60 5.77
CA MET A 105 10.99 -16.92 5.59
C MET A 105 12.52 -16.92 5.72
N HIS A 106 13.15 -15.74 5.64
CA HIS A 106 14.60 -15.55 5.71
C HIS A 106 15.10 -15.02 7.06
N VAL A 107 14.19 -14.78 8.01
CA VAL A 107 14.48 -14.38 9.41
C VAL A 107 14.28 -15.58 10.30
#